data_AF-A0A641RNN1-F1
#
_entry.id   AF-A0A641RNN1-F1
#
_cell.length_a   1.000
_cell.length_b   1.000
_cell.length_c   1.000
_cell.angle_alpha   90.00
_cell.angle_beta   90.00
_cell.angle_gamma   90.00
#
_symmetry.space_group_name_H-M   'P 1'
#
loop_
_entity.id
_entity.type
_entity.pdbx_description
1 polymer ?
#
loop_
_entity_poly.entity_id
_entity_poly.type
_entity_poly.pdbx_seq_one_letter_code
_entity_poly.pdbx_strand_id
1 'polypeptide(L)'
;MDKNTITGLVLIGILLVGFSFLSRPSEEQIAAQKKYYDSIAVVQQQEEALKAKTEAALANSQKEVASAADSSALFFNALHGTDSKISIQNNVAEITFTTKGGRVYSAMLKDYMAQDKKTPVMLFDGDDASMNFNFYNKAGAIQTKDYFFEAVNKTDSSVTMRLAADSASYIDFIYTLKPDSYLMNFEIKATGMENKLASTKYVDIDWSQRARQLEKGFTYENRLSELTYKVTGDNVDNLSAAKDDSQNLPGRIDWVAFKNQFFSSVFIAEQDFDKVSVKSKMEQQGSGYIKDYSAEMNTFFDPSGKEPTEMYFYFGPNHFKTLKALDKGRDEKWELHRLVYLGWPLIRWINQFITINVFDWLSGWGLSMGIVLLILTIMVKVLVYPATWKTYMSSAKMRVLKPKIDEINKKYPKQEDAMKKQQEVMSLYSQYGVS
;
A
#
# COMPACT_ATOMS: atom_id res chain seq x y z
N MET A 1 -71.83 -5.48 -22.59
CA MET A 1 -70.87 -5.10 -21.54
C MET A 1 -71.41 -3.84 -20.87
N ASP A 2 -71.71 -3.89 -19.58
CA ASP A 2 -72.34 -2.76 -18.90
C ASP A 2 -71.38 -1.58 -18.78
N LYS A 3 -71.92 -0.35 -18.79
CA LYS A 3 -71.14 0.89 -18.78
C LYS A 3 -70.15 0.95 -17.61
N ASN A 4 -70.53 0.38 -16.46
CA ASN A 4 -69.69 0.34 -15.27
C ASN A 4 -68.46 -0.59 -15.44
N THR A 5 -68.57 -1.65 -16.24
CA THR A 5 -67.45 -2.56 -16.55
C THR A 5 -66.45 -1.90 -17.51
N ILE A 6 -66.94 -1.08 -18.46
CA ILE A 6 -66.10 -0.30 -19.37
C ILE A 6 -65.33 0.78 -18.57
N THR A 7 -66.01 1.50 -17.67
CA THR A 7 -65.35 2.52 -16.83
C THR A 7 -64.30 1.91 -15.91
N GLY A 8 -64.57 0.72 -15.34
CA GLY A 8 -63.59 -0.01 -14.53
C GLY A 8 -62.34 -0.40 -15.32
N LEU A 9 -62.49 -0.91 -16.55
CA LEU A 9 -61.35 -1.26 -17.41
C LEU A 9 -60.54 -0.05 -17.85
N VAL A 10 -61.19 1.08 -18.13
CA VAL A 10 -60.50 2.34 -18.47
C VAL A 10 -59.71 2.88 -17.27
N LEU A 11 -60.29 2.83 -16.07
CA LEU A 11 -59.59 3.26 -14.86
C LEU A 11 -58.39 2.35 -14.54
N ILE A 12 -58.53 1.03 -14.71
CA ILE A 12 -57.41 0.09 -14.56
C ILE A 12 -56.32 0.37 -15.61
N GLY A 13 -56.69 0.65 -16.86
CA GLY A 13 -55.74 1.05 -17.91
C GLY A 13 -54.96 2.32 -17.55
N ILE A 14 -55.64 3.36 -17.04
CA ILE A 14 -55.00 4.60 -16.61
C ILE A 14 -54.08 4.35 -15.41
N LEU A 15 -54.48 3.49 -14.47
CA LEU A 15 -53.69 3.16 -13.28
C LEU A 15 -52.43 2.36 -13.63
N LEU A 16 -52.53 1.42 -14.58
CA LEU A 16 -51.38 0.65 -15.07
C LEU A 16 -50.40 1.50 -15.87
N VAL A 17 -50.89 2.44 -16.70
CA VAL A 17 -50.03 3.39 -17.43
C VAL A 17 -49.35 4.36 -16.45
N GLY A 18 -50.09 4.87 -15.46
CA GLY A 18 -49.53 5.73 -14.40
C GLY A 18 -48.47 5.01 -13.56
N PHE A 19 -48.75 3.76 -13.17
CA PHE A 19 -47.80 2.93 -12.42
C PHE A 19 -46.55 2.60 -13.26
N SER A 20 -46.71 2.29 -14.55
CA SER A 20 -45.57 2.07 -15.46
C SER A 20 -44.70 3.31 -15.60
N PHE A 21 -45.29 4.51 -15.61
CA PHE A 21 -44.53 5.77 -15.71
C PHE A 21 -43.81 6.13 -14.40
N LEU A 22 -44.44 5.86 -13.24
CA LEU A 22 -43.84 6.05 -11.91
C LEU A 22 -42.79 5.00 -11.54
N SER A 23 -42.84 3.81 -12.14
CA SER A 23 -41.90 2.70 -11.88
C SER A 23 -40.72 2.66 -12.84
N ARG A 24 -40.57 3.65 -13.72
CA ARG A 24 -39.39 3.75 -14.59
C ARG A 24 -38.17 4.03 -13.72
N PRO A 25 -37.11 3.19 -13.77
CA PRO A 25 -35.90 3.43 -13.01
C PRO A 25 -35.30 4.78 -13.41
N SER A 26 -34.81 5.54 -12.43
CA SER A 26 -34.20 6.85 -12.70
C SER A 26 -32.92 6.70 -13.53
N GLU A 27 -32.50 7.76 -14.23
CA GLU A 27 -31.25 7.73 -15.02
C GLU A 27 -30.03 7.34 -14.17
N GLU A 28 -30.01 7.72 -12.88
CA GLU A 28 -28.97 7.30 -11.93
C GLU A 28 -28.99 5.80 -11.63
N GLN A 29 -30.17 5.18 -11.52
CA GLN A 29 -30.29 3.73 -11.31
C GLN A 29 -29.89 2.95 -12.56
N ILE A 30 -30.28 3.42 -13.74
CA ILE A 30 -29.86 2.84 -15.02
C ILE A 30 -28.34 2.97 -15.20
N ALA A 31 -27.76 4.12 -14.85
CA ALA A 31 -26.32 4.35 -14.90
C ALA A 31 -25.56 3.47 -13.88
N ALA A 32 -26.07 3.32 -12.65
CA ALA A 32 -25.47 2.44 -11.64
C ALA A 32 -25.53 0.97 -12.05
N GLN A 33 -26.65 0.54 -12.64
CA GLN A 33 -26.81 -0.82 -13.12
C GLN A 33 -25.94 -1.10 -14.35
N LYS A 34 -25.79 -0.12 -15.25
CA LYS A 34 -24.84 -0.20 -16.38
C LYS A 34 -23.39 -0.29 -15.88
N LYS A 35 -23.00 0.52 -14.90
CA LYS A 35 -21.67 0.41 -14.25
C LYS A 35 -21.45 -0.96 -13.59
N TYR A 36 -22.48 -1.55 -12.99
CA TYR A 36 -22.40 -2.89 -12.40
C TYR A 36 -22.19 -3.97 -13.46
N TYR A 37 -22.95 -3.94 -14.56
CA TYR A 37 -22.78 -4.86 -15.68
C TYR A 37 -21.45 -4.68 -16.42
N ASP A 38 -21.01 -3.43 -16.62
CA ASP A 38 -19.69 -3.12 -17.20
C ASP A 38 -18.57 -3.63 -16.29
N SER A 39 -18.74 -3.57 -14.97
CA SER A 39 -17.77 -4.12 -14.01
C SER A 39 -17.71 -5.65 -14.07
N ILE A 40 -18.85 -6.34 -14.21
CA ILE A 40 -18.88 -7.80 -14.38
C ILE A 40 -18.21 -8.22 -15.70
N ALA A 41 -18.46 -7.48 -16.78
CA ALA A 41 -17.84 -7.76 -18.08
C ALA A 41 -16.31 -7.58 -18.04
N VAL A 42 -15.81 -6.56 -17.33
CA VAL A 42 -14.38 -6.35 -17.10
C VAL A 42 -13.77 -7.49 -16.28
N VAL A 43 -14.46 -7.95 -15.23
CA VAL A 43 -14.00 -9.09 -14.41
C VAL A 43 -13.97 -10.38 -15.23
N GLN A 44 -14.98 -10.65 -16.06
CA GLN A 44 -15.00 -11.82 -16.95
C GLN A 44 -13.90 -11.75 -18.01
N GLN A 45 -13.68 -10.59 -18.65
CA GLN A 45 -12.58 -10.40 -19.58
C GLN A 45 -11.22 -10.55 -18.89
N GLN A 46 -11.10 -10.16 -17.62
CA GLN A 46 -9.89 -10.36 -16.83
C GLN A 46 -9.68 -11.81 -16.42
N GLU A 47 -10.73 -12.56 -16.05
CA GLU A 47 -10.63 -14.00 -15.80
C GLU A 47 -10.25 -14.75 -17.08
N GLU A 48 -10.84 -14.41 -18.23
CA GLU A 48 -10.48 -14.97 -19.53
C GLU A 48 -9.07 -14.57 -19.95
N ALA A 49 -8.64 -13.34 -19.70
CA ALA A 49 -7.27 -12.89 -19.96
C ALA A 49 -6.25 -13.54 -19.01
N LEU A 50 -6.61 -13.77 -17.74
CA LEU A 50 -5.77 -14.47 -16.77
C LEU A 50 -5.65 -15.95 -17.13
N LYS A 51 -6.75 -16.56 -17.57
CA LYS A 51 -6.78 -17.95 -18.06
C LYS A 51 -5.99 -18.10 -19.35
N ALA A 52 -6.12 -17.16 -20.29
CA ALA A 52 -5.32 -17.10 -21.51
C ALA A 52 -3.83 -16.83 -21.22
N LYS A 53 -3.50 -15.97 -20.24
CA LYS A 53 -2.12 -15.77 -19.75
C LYS A 53 -1.58 -17.03 -19.08
N THR A 54 -2.40 -17.77 -18.34
CA THR A 54 -2.01 -19.03 -17.67
C THR A 54 -1.80 -20.14 -18.70
N GLU A 55 -2.67 -20.25 -19.70
CA GLU A 55 -2.53 -21.20 -20.81
C GLU A 55 -1.35 -20.83 -21.72
N ALA A 56 -1.10 -19.54 -21.97
CA ALA A 56 0.09 -19.06 -22.66
C ALA A 56 1.37 -19.27 -21.84
N ALA A 57 1.32 -19.13 -20.51
CA ALA A 57 2.43 -19.43 -19.62
C ALA A 57 2.74 -20.93 -19.60
N LEU A 58 1.72 -21.81 -19.53
CA LEU A 58 1.91 -23.27 -19.66
C LEU A 58 2.45 -23.67 -21.05
N ALA A 59 1.95 -23.05 -22.12
CA ALA A 59 2.44 -23.28 -23.48
C ALA A 59 3.87 -22.76 -23.68
N ASN A 60 4.23 -21.65 -23.01
CA ASN A 60 5.61 -21.15 -22.96
C ASN A 60 6.50 -22.06 -22.11
N SER A 61 6.04 -22.60 -20.98
CA SER A 61 6.81 -23.59 -20.21
C SER A 61 7.12 -24.85 -21.01
N GLN A 62 6.21 -25.30 -21.89
CA GLN A 62 6.47 -26.41 -22.82
C GLN A 62 7.43 -26.03 -23.95
N LYS A 63 7.44 -24.78 -24.41
CA LYS A 63 8.43 -24.26 -25.37
C LYS A 63 9.80 -23.97 -24.73
N GLU A 64 9.84 -23.56 -23.46
CA GLU A 64 11.06 -23.31 -22.68
C GLU A 64 11.82 -24.62 -22.42
N VAL A 65 11.12 -25.74 -22.20
CA VAL A 65 11.74 -27.06 -22.14
C VAL A 65 12.35 -27.48 -23.49
N ALA A 66 11.79 -27.01 -24.62
CA ALA A 66 12.35 -27.23 -25.95
C ALA A 66 13.49 -26.25 -26.32
N SER A 67 13.50 -25.02 -25.77
CA SER A 67 14.59 -24.04 -25.94
C SER A 67 15.76 -24.23 -24.97
N ALA A 68 15.56 -24.94 -23.86
CA ALA A 68 16.63 -25.31 -22.91
C ALA A 68 17.69 -26.26 -23.51
N ALA A 69 17.46 -26.78 -24.73
CA ALA A 69 18.43 -27.58 -25.48
C ALA A 69 19.28 -26.76 -26.47
N ASP A 70 18.95 -25.48 -26.69
CA ASP A 70 19.69 -24.61 -27.60
C ASP A 70 20.79 -23.85 -26.86
N SER A 71 22.01 -24.39 -26.89
CA SER A 71 23.21 -23.76 -26.32
C SER A 71 23.54 -22.38 -26.90
N SER A 72 22.88 -21.95 -27.99
CA SER A 72 23.05 -20.62 -28.57
C SER A 72 22.13 -19.55 -27.97
N ALA A 73 21.21 -19.94 -27.07
CA ALA A 73 20.33 -19.00 -26.40
C ALA A 73 21.11 -17.98 -25.56
N LEU A 74 20.65 -16.73 -25.57
CA LEU A 74 21.22 -15.67 -24.72
C LEU A 74 21.10 -16.08 -23.24
N PHE A 75 22.19 -15.93 -22.49
CA PHE A 75 22.28 -16.36 -21.08
C PHE A 75 22.18 -17.88 -20.85
N PHE A 76 22.38 -18.72 -21.86
CA PHE A 76 22.31 -20.20 -21.71
C PHE A 76 23.17 -20.70 -20.54
N ASN A 77 24.41 -20.24 -20.42
CA ASN A 77 25.30 -20.66 -19.32
C ASN A 77 24.73 -20.29 -17.94
N ALA A 78 24.02 -19.16 -17.84
CA ALA A 78 23.41 -18.70 -16.60
C ALA A 78 22.14 -19.51 -16.23
N LEU A 79 21.59 -20.38 -17.09
CA LEU A 79 20.54 -21.33 -16.70
C LEU A 79 21.08 -22.42 -15.76
N HIS A 80 22.39 -22.66 -15.82
CA HIS A 80 23.07 -23.72 -15.08
C HIS A 80 23.97 -23.08 -14.02
N GLY A 81 23.50 -23.08 -12.78
CA GLY A 81 24.24 -22.54 -11.65
C GLY A 81 23.85 -23.18 -10.33
N THR A 82 24.59 -22.83 -9.29
CA THR A 82 24.24 -23.20 -7.91
C THR A 82 23.67 -21.98 -7.22
N ASP A 83 22.53 -22.14 -6.55
CA ASP A 83 21.99 -21.08 -5.72
C ASP A 83 22.89 -20.90 -4.48
N SER A 84 23.35 -19.68 -4.26
CA SER A 84 24.19 -19.29 -3.14
C SER A 84 23.70 -17.98 -2.55
N LYS A 85 23.95 -17.81 -1.25
CA LYS A 85 23.48 -16.65 -0.48
C LYS A 85 24.63 -15.71 -0.20
N ILE A 86 24.40 -14.42 -0.40
CA ILE A 86 25.39 -13.37 -0.16
C ILE A 86 24.74 -12.30 0.72
N SER A 87 25.37 -11.95 1.84
CA SER A 87 24.88 -10.85 2.70
C SER A 87 25.74 -9.60 2.55
N ILE A 88 25.08 -8.44 2.64
CA ILE A 88 25.65 -7.12 2.91
C ILE A 88 24.98 -6.54 4.15
N GLN A 89 25.66 -5.65 4.87
CA GLN A 89 25.15 -5.12 6.13
C GLN A 89 25.70 -3.73 6.47
N ASN A 90 24.98 -3.03 7.33
CA ASN A 90 25.43 -1.84 8.04
C ASN A 90 25.11 -1.99 9.54
N ASN A 91 25.11 -0.91 10.31
CA ASN A 91 24.83 -0.96 11.74
C ASN A 91 23.36 -1.32 12.07
N VAL A 92 22.41 -1.01 11.19
CA VAL A 92 20.97 -1.11 11.47
C VAL A 92 20.26 -2.25 10.74
N ALA A 93 20.86 -2.79 9.66
CA ALA A 93 20.24 -3.81 8.82
C ALA A 93 21.28 -4.79 8.24
N GLU A 94 20.81 -6.00 7.94
CA GLU A 94 21.50 -7.01 7.14
C GLU A 94 20.56 -7.49 6.03
N ILE A 95 21.04 -7.44 4.79
CA ILE A 95 20.29 -7.83 3.60
C ILE A 95 21.00 -9.01 2.95
N THR A 96 20.28 -10.11 2.75
CA THR A 96 20.80 -11.30 2.06
C THR A 96 20.21 -11.36 0.66
N PHE A 97 21.02 -11.75 -0.32
CA PHE A 97 20.66 -11.97 -1.71
C PHE A 97 20.86 -13.43 -2.08
N THR A 98 20.12 -13.89 -3.09
CA THR A 98 20.27 -15.21 -3.72
C THR A 98 20.82 -15.04 -5.14
N THR A 99 21.74 -15.91 -5.54
CA THR A 99 22.22 -15.93 -6.92
C THR A 99 21.12 -16.35 -7.89
N LYS A 100 20.15 -17.16 -7.47
CA LYS A 100 18.97 -17.44 -8.30
C LYS A 100 18.09 -16.19 -8.43
N GLY A 101 17.97 -15.67 -9.64
CA GLY A 101 17.24 -14.43 -9.92
C GLY A 101 17.97 -13.13 -9.54
N GLY A 102 19.14 -13.22 -8.89
CA GLY A 102 19.90 -12.05 -8.46
C GLY A 102 19.16 -11.16 -7.46
N ARG A 103 18.14 -11.71 -6.77
CA ARG A 103 17.16 -10.94 -5.98
C ARG A 103 17.51 -10.86 -4.50
N VAL A 104 16.84 -9.95 -3.79
CA VAL A 104 16.83 -9.94 -2.33
C VAL A 104 16.15 -11.22 -1.82
N TYR A 105 16.84 -11.94 -0.94
CA TYR A 105 16.41 -13.17 -0.29
C TYR A 105 15.79 -12.90 1.08
N SER A 106 16.40 -12.01 1.86
CA SER A 106 15.90 -11.64 3.19
C SER A 106 16.35 -10.24 3.62
N ALA A 107 15.58 -9.64 4.53
CA ALA A 107 15.87 -8.35 5.12
C ALA A 107 15.67 -8.39 6.64
N MET A 108 16.78 -8.29 7.39
CA MET A 108 16.82 -8.29 8.85
C MET A 108 17.09 -6.89 9.40
N LEU A 109 16.34 -6.48 10.42
CA LEU A 109 16.50 -5.20 11.10
C LEU A 109 17.12 -5.42 12.48
N LYS A 110 18.34 -4.92 12.68
CA LYS A 110 19.19 -5.23 13.84
C LYS A 110 18.72 -4.58 15.15
N ASP A 111 18.10 -3.41 15.05
CA ASP A 111 17.67 -2.61 16.21
C ASP A 111 16.31 -3.05 16.78
N TYR A 112 15.59 -3.95 16.10
CA TYR A 112 14.26 -4.38 16.49
C TYR A 112 14.26 -5.87 16.80
N MET A 113 13.62 -6.24 17.91
CA MET A 113 13.50 -7.63 18.32
C MET A 113 12.14 -8.20 17.89
N ALA A 114 12.16 -9.43 17.41
CA ALA A 114 10.95 -10.20 17.10
C ALA A 114 10.14 -10.52 18.37
N GLN A 115 9.00 -11.20 18.18
CA GLN A 115 8.05 -11.51 19.25
C GLN A 115 8.67 -12.30 20.43
N ASP A 116 9.73 -13.07 20.15
CA ASP A 116 10.46 -13.85 21.15
C ASP A 116 11.41 -13.02 22.03
N LYS A 117 11.63 -11.75 21.66
CA LYS A 117 12.57 -10.80 22.28
C LYS A 117 14.04 -11.26 22.29
N LYS A 118 14.40 -12.20 21.41
CA LYS A 118 15.73 -12.81 21.33
C LYS A 118 16.34 -12.67 19.95
N THR A 119 15.52 -12.82 18.92
CA THR A 119 15.96 -12.71 17.53
C THR A 119 15.60 -11.34 16.96
N PRO A 120 16.42 -10.77 16.06
CA PRO A 120 16.07 -9.54 15.37
C PRO A 120 14.83 -9.73 14.47
N VAL A 121 14.15 -8.63 14.15
CA VAL A 121 13.02 -8.64 13.22
C VAL A 121 13.50 -9.03 11.82
N MET A 122 12.84 -10.03 11.23
CA MET A 122 13.00 -10.44 9.85
C MET A 122 11.74 -10.04 9.08
N LEU A 123 11.86 -9.14 8.09
CA LEU A 123 10.70 -8.67 7.33
C LEU A 123 10.13 -9.76 6.40
N PHE A 124 11.04 -10.50 5.77
CA PHE A 124 10.78 -11.64 4.91
C PHE A 124 12.06 -12.49 4.80
N ASP A 125 11.92 -13.76 4.48
CA ASP A 125 13.04 -14.67 4.23
C ASP A 125 12.62 -15.77 3.24
N GLY A 126 13.53 -16.13 2.33
CA GLY A 126 13.32 -17.21 1.39
C GLY A 126 12.24 -16.94 0.35
N ASP A 127 11.21 -17.77 0.36
CA ASP A 127 10.11 -17.75 -0.60
C ASP A 127 8.97 -16.80 -0.17
N ASP A 128 9.10 -16.16 0.99
CA ASP A 128 8.17 -15.10 1.42
C ASP A 128 8.28 -13.85 0.58
N ALA A 129 9.36 -13.68 -0.18
CA ALA A 129 9.50 -12.61 -1.14
C ALA A 129 9.97 -13.17 -2.47
N SER A 130 9.42 -12.65 -3.56
CA SER A 130 9.90 -12.94 -4.90
C SER A 130 10.08 -11.66 -5.68
N MET A 131 11.06 -11.66 -6.57
CA MET A 131 11.27 -10.57 -7.50
C MET A 131 11.77 -11.13 -8.82
N ASN A 132 11.18 -10.67 -9.91
CA ASN A 132 11.49 -11.08 -11.25
C ASN A 132 11.53 -9.84 -12.15
N PHE A 133 12.54 -9.78 -13.01
CA PHE A 133 12.68 -8.75 -14.03
C PHE A 133 12.57 -9.44 -15.39
N ASN A 134 11.68 -8.94 -16.23
CA ASN A 134 11.43 -9.50 -17.55
C ASN A 134 12.04 -8.58 -18.61
N PHE A 135 13.14 -9.05 -19.20
CA PHE A 135 13.72 -8.44 -20.39
C PHE A 135 13.16 -9.13 -21.64
N TYR A 136 13.34 -8.52 -22.80
CA TYR A 136 12.85 -9.06 -24.07
C TYR A 136 13.97 -9.16 -25.08
N ASN A 137 13.95 -10.19 -25.91
CA ASN A 137 14.79 -10.29 -27.11
C ASN A 137 13.94 -10.81 -28.29
N LYS A 138 14.58 -11.13 -29.43
CA LYS A 138 13.86 -11.66 -30.61
C LYS A 138 13.25 -13.05 -30.40
N ALA A 139 13.78 -13.83 -29.46
CA ALA A 139 13.32 -15.20 -29.17
C ALA A 139 12.19 -15.24 -28.15
N GLY A 140 12.09 -14.26 -27.25
CA GLY A 140 11.03 -14.18 -26.26
C GLY A 140 11.39 -13.33 -25.04
N ALA A 141 10.67 -13.57 -23.95
CA ALA A 141 10.95 -12.97 -22.65
C ALA A 141 12.11 -13.69 -21.94
N ILE A 142 12.94 -12.93 -21.25
CA ILE A 142 14.03 -13.39 -20.40
C ILE A 142 13.62 -13.03 -18.98
N GLN A 143 13.19 -14.02 -18.21
CA GLN A 143 12.74 -13.85 -16.83
C GLN A 143 13.89 -14.12 -15.88
N THR A 144 14.38 -13.11 -15.16
CA THR A 144 15.60 -13.27 -14.35
C THR A 144 15.49 -14.37 -13.31
N LYS A 145 14.29 -14.63 -12.77
CA LYS A 145 14.05 -15.71 -11.79
C LYS A 145 14.55 -17.09 -12.24
N ASP A 146 14.62 -17.32 -13.55
CA ASP A 146 15.02 -18.61 -14.13
C ASP A 146 16.55 -18.74 -14.30
N TYR A 147 17.32 -17.66 -14.11
CA TYR A 147 18.78 -17.63 -14.27
C TYR A 147 19.52 -17.49 -12.94
N PHE A 148 20.77 -17.96 -12.92
CA PHE A 148 21.71 -17.79 -11.83
C PHE A 148 22.69 -16.66 -12.16
N PHE A 149 22.78 -15.71 -11.23
CA PHE A 149 23.67 -14.56 -11.30
C PHE A 149 24.98 -14.88 -10.58
N GLU A 150 26.06 -14.24 -11.00
CA GLU A 150 27.36 -14.31 -10.33
C GLU A 150 27.53 -13.09 -9.42
N ALA A 151 27.88 -13.29 -8.16
CA ALA A 151 28.20 -12.20 -7.26
C ALA A 151 29.62 -11.68 -7.54
N VAL A 152 29.73 -10.43 -8.00
CA VAL A 152 30.98 -9.72 -8.27
C VAL A 152 31.04 -8.41 -7.47
N ASN A 153 32.24 -7.85 -7.33
CA ASN A 153 32.47 -6.56 -6.64
C ASN A 153 31.83 -6.44 -5.24
N LYS A 154 31.84 -7.54 -4.48
CA LYS A 154 31.27 -7.58 -3.13
C LYS A 154 32.12 -6.76 -2.16
N THR A 155 31.45 -5.92 -1.37
CA THR A 155 31.98 -5.26 -0.17
C THR A 155 31.09 -5.59 1.03
N ASP A 156 31.33 -4.97 2.18
CA ASP A 156 30.44 -5.12 3.34
C ASP A 156 29.06 -4.49 3.12
N SER A 157 28.94 -3.47 2.26
CA SER A 157 27.71 -2.70 2.03
C SER A 157 27.22 -2.71 0.58
N SER A 158 27.87 -3.45 -0.32
CA SER A 158 27.47 -3.53 -1.72
C SER A 158 27.75 -4.90 -2.33
N VAL A 159 26.95 -5.27 -3.31
CA VAL A 159 27.18 -6.44 -4.15
C VAL A 159 26.63 -6.19 -5.55
N THR A 160 27.36 -6.62 -6.57
CA THR A 160 26.85 -6.68 -7.94
C THR A 160 26.49 -8.11 -8.26
N MET A 161 25.23 -8.36 -8.59
CA MET A 161 24.78 -9.64 -9.12
C MET A 161 24.79 -9.53 -10.64
N ARG A 162 25.66 -10.30 -11.31
CA ARG A 162 25.87 -10.24 -12.75
C ARG A 162 25.17 -11.38 -13.46
N LEU A 163 24.28 -11.06 -14.40
CA LEU A 163 23.74 -12.01 -15.37
C LEU A 163 24.59 -11.95 -16.65
N ALA A 164 25.51 -12.90 -16.81
CA ALA A 164 26.45 -12.92 -17.93
C ALA A 164 25.91 -13.67 -19.14
N ALA A 165 25.85 -13.01 -20.31
CA ALA A 165 25.65 -13.70 -21.57
C ALA A 165 26.99 -14.27 -22.08
N ASP A 166 28.06 -13.48 -21.94
CA ASP A 166 29.45 -13.84 -22.17
C ASP A 166 30.36 -12.87 -21.39
N SER A 167 31.68 -12.89 -21.64
CA SER A 167 32.65 -12.05 -20.92
C SER A 167 32.55 -10.55 -21.22
N ALA A 168 31.93 -10.16 -22.33
CA ALA A 168 31.80 -8.76 -22.77
C ALA A 168 30.36 -8.23 -22.69
N SER A 169 29.37 -9.12 -22.58
CA SER A 169 27.96 -8.77 -22.54
C SER A 169 27.25 -9.34 -21.30
N TYR A 170 26.66 -8.46 -20.51
CA TYR A 170 25.97 -8.84 -19.27
C TYR A 170 24.98 -7.77 -18.81
N ILE A 171 24.12 -8.13 -17.87
CA ILE A 171 23.26 -7.22 -17.11
C ILE A 171 23.68 -7.30 -15.64
N ASP A 172 24.05 -6.16 -15.06
CA ASP A 172 24.44 -6.05 -13.66
C ASP A 172 23.26 -5.50 -12.84
N PHE A 173 22.95 -6.20 -11.75
CA PHE A 173 22.10 -5.75 -10.65
C PHE A 173 22.99 -5.28 -9.52
N ILE A 174 23.07 -3.97 -9.31
CA ILE A 174 24.02 -3.36 -8.37
C ILE A 174 23.25 -2.93 -7.13
N TYR A 175 23.52 -3.57 -6.00
CA TYR A 175 22.92 -3.27 -4.71
C TYR A 175 23.91 -2.53 -3.83
N THR A 176 23.51 -1.40 -3.26
CA THR A 176 24.33 -0.63 -2.31
C THR A 176 23.51 -0.16 -1.12
N LEU A 177 23.76 -0.75 0.05
CA LEU A 177 23.14 -0.38 1.31
C LEU A 177 23.79 0.90 1.86
N LYS A 178 22.98 1.94 2.12
CA LYS A 178 23.50 3.21 2.65
C LYS A 178 23.96 3.05 4.11
N PRO A 179 25.00 3.77 4.56
CA PRO A 179 25.44 3.73 5.95
C PRO A 179 24.33 4.21 6.88
N ASP A 180 24.17 3.54 8.03
CA ASP A 180 23.21 3.88 9.09
C ASP A 180 21.77 4.15 8.60
N SER A 181 21.37 3.44 7.54
CA SER A 181 20.10 3.65 6.87
C SER A 181 19.46 2.34 6.44
N TYR A 182 18.14 2.31 6.41
CA TYR A 182 17.33 1.21 5.88
C TYR A 182 17.10 1.33 4.37
N LEU A 183 17.67 2.36 3.72
CA LEU A 183 17.61 2.60 2.28
C LEU A 183 18.76 1.88 1.57
N MET A 184 18.41 1.14 0.52
CA MET A 184 19.35 0.46 -0.37
C MET A 184 19.13 0.95 -1.79
N ASN A 185 20.20 1.44 -2.43
CA ASN A 185 20.20 1.72 -3.86
C ASN A 185 20.19 0.40 -4.63
N PHE A 186 19.43 0.36 -5.71
CA PHE A 186 19.38 -0.75 -6.65
C PHE A 186 19.44 -0.21 -8.07
N GLU A 187 20.47 -0.58 -8.80
CA GLU A 187 20.66 -0.16 -10.19
C GLU A 187 20.64 -1.37 -11.12
N ILE A 188 20.02 -1.23 -12.29
CA ILE A 188 20.15 -2.17 -13.38
C ILE A 188 20.97 -1.53 -14.49
N LYS A 189 22.07 -2.17 -14.88
CA LYS A 189 22.95 -1.68 -15.94
C LYS A 189 23.30 -2.76 -16.94
N ALA A 190 22.97 -2.51 -18.21
CA ALA A 190 23.43 -3.33 -19.31
C ALA A 190 24.89 -3.00 -19.69
N THR A 191 25.66 -3.99 -20.14
CA THR A 191 26.93 -3.78 -20.82
C THR A 191 26.95 -4.65 -22.06
N GLY A 192 27.16 -4.06 -23.25
CA GLY A 192 27.23 -4.82 -24.50
C GLY A 192 25.93 -5.55 -24.89
N MET A 193 24.76 -5.07 -24.46
CA MET A 193 23.46 -5.74 -24.70
C MET A 193 22.60 -5.09 -25.80
N GLU A 194 23.02 -3.95 -26.35
CA GLU A 194 22.23 -3.11 -27.28
C GLU A 194 21.67 -3.88 -28.50
N ASN A 195 22.44 -4.85 -29.01
CA ASN A 195 22.04 -5.67 -30.16
C ASN A 195 21.56 -7.09 -29.78
N LYS A 196 21.49 -7.39 -28.47
CA LYS A 196 21.12 -8.70 -27.92
C LYS A 196 19.72 -8.70 -27.30
N LEU A 197 19.28 -7.54 -26.82
CA LEU A 197 17.92 -7.32 -26.31
C LEU A 197 17.05 -6.65 -27.38
N ALA A 198 15.74 -6.67 -27.16
CA ALA A 198 14.79 -5.87 -27.91
C ALA A 198 15.04 -4.38 -27.65
N SER A 199 14.74 -3.53 -28.63
CA SER A 199 14.88 -2.07 -28.50
C SER A 199 13.79 -1.42 -27.63
N THR A 200 13.18 -2.19 -26.73
CA THR A 200 12.25 -1.69 -25.71
C THR A 200 13.02 -0.88 -24.67
N LYS A 201 12.51 0.29 -24.29
CA LYS A 201 13.12 1.18 -23.29
C LYS A 201 12.56 0.98 -21.88
N TYR A 202 12.15 -0.25 -21.58
CA TYR A 202 11.57 -0.60 -20.29
C TYR A 202 11.92 -2.04 -19.91
N VAL A 203 11.79 -2.33 -18.62
CA VAL A 203 11.84 -3.67 -18.04
C VAL A 203 10.56 -3.88 -17.23
N ASP A 204 9.87 -5.01 -17.43
CA ASP A 204 8.73 -5.37 -16.59
C ASP A 204 9.23 -6.03 -15.30
N ILE A 205 8.54 -5.80 -14.20
CA ILE A 205 8.91 -6.18 -12.85
C ILE A 205 7.72 -6.86 -12.19
N ASP A 206 7.94 -8.07 -11.68
CA ASP A 206 7.03 -8.75 -10.78
C ASP A 206 7.64 -8.75 -9.38
N TRP A 207 6.97 -8.14 -8.42
CA TRP A 207 7.41 -8.10 -7.03
C TRP A 207 6.30 -8.60 -6.12
N SER A 208 6.61 -9.57 -5.25
CA SER A 208 5.67 -10.07 -4.25
C SER A 208 6.31 -10.25 -2.90
N GLN A 209 5.49 -10.11 -1.85
CA GLN A 209 5.90 -10.39 -0.49
C GLN A 209 4.71 -10.88 0.33
N ARG A 210 4.88 -12.04 0.96
CA ARG A 210 4.03 -12.54 2.02
C ARG A 210 4.45 -11.90 3.34
N ALA A 211 3.66 -10.93 3.79
CA ALA A 211 3.95 -10.17 4.99
C ALA A 211 3.79 -11.06 6.24
N ARG A 212 4.89 -11.30 6.94
CA ARG A 212 4.91 -12.04 8.21
C ARG A 212 4.13 -11.31 9.29
N GLN A 213 3.55 -12.08 10.21
CA GLN A 213 3.00 -11.56 11.46
C GLN A 213 4.14 -11.22 12.42
N LEU A 214 4.39 -9.94 12.63
CA LEU A 214 5.47 -9.42 13.48
C LEU A 214 5.00 -9.13 14.90
N GLU A 215 3.69 -8.93 15.11
CA GLU A 215 3.10 -8.64 16.41
C GLU A 215 2.21 -9.79 16.91
N LYS A 216 1.98 -9.86 18.23
CA LYS A 216 1.12 -10.90 18.81
C LYS A 216 -0.35 -10.74 18.41
N GLY A 217 -0.79 -9.52 18.12
CA GLY A 217 -2.19 -9.18 17.87
C GLY A 217 -2.54 -9.19 16.39
N PHE A 218 -2.88 -10.36 15.84
CA PHE A 218 -3.23 -10.53 14.42
C PHE A 218 -4.25 -9.50 13.91
N THR A 219 -5.40 -9.35 14.58
CA THR A 219 -6.48 -8.45 14.13
C THR A 219 -6.06 -6.99 14.08
N TYR A 220 -5.25 -6.55 15.04
CA TYR A 220 -4.81 -5.16 15.11
C TYR A 220 -3.73 -4.87 14.08
N GLU A 221 -2.74 -5.77 13.97
CA GLU A 221 -1.69 -5.70 12.96
C GLU A 221 -2.29 -5.69 11.56
N ASN A 222 -3.16 -6.65 11.24
CA ASN A 222 -3.80 -6.76 9.94
C ASN A 222 -4.61 -5.51 9.52
N ARG A 223 -5.22 -4.79 10.48
CA ARG A 223 -5.95 -3.54 10.19
C ARG A 223 -5.02 -2.37 9.86
N LEU A 224 -3.76 -2.43 10.30
CA LEU A 224 -2.75 -1.40 10.07
C LEU A 224 -1.75 -1.76 8.98
N SER A 225 -1.83 -2.99 8.46
CA SER A 225 -1.08 -3.48 7.31
C SER A 225 -1.89 -3.24 6.04
N GLU A 226 -1.30 -2.59 5.05
CA GLU A 226 -1.97 -2.30 3.78
C GLU A 226 -0.93 -2.15 2.66
N LEU A 227 -1.33 -2.39 1.41
CA LEU A 227 -0.51 -1.99 0.27
C LEU A 227 -0.74 -0.50 0.04
N THR A 228 0.33 0.30 0.08
CA THR A 228 0.28 1.77 -0.11
C THR A 228 1.11 2.14 -1.33
N TYR A 229 0.74 3.18 -2.07
CA TYR A 229 1.48 3.65 -3.24
C TYR A 229 1.40 5.16 -3.37
N LYS A 230 2.32 5.73 -4.16
CA LYS A 230 2.36 7.17 -4.47
C LYS A 230 2.27 7.38 -5.97
N VAL A 231 1.24 8.07 -6.40
CA VAL A 231 1.12 8.53 -7.78
C VAL A 231 2.02 9.76 -7.96
N THR A 232 2.80 9.76 -9.05
CA THR A 232 3.70 10.86 -9.40
C THR A 232 2.92 12.17 -9.51
N GLY A 233 3.30 13.16 -8.69
CA GLY A 233 2.64 14.47 -8.65
C GLY A 233 1.30 14.55 -7.92
N ASP A 234 0.73 13.45 -7.39
CA ASP A 234 -0.52 13.45 -6.59
C ASP A 234 -0.27 12.91 -5.18
N ASN A 235 -1.30 12.55 -4.41
CA ASN A 235 -1.19 12.10 -3.02
C ASN A 235 -0.86 10.61 -2.92
N VAL A 236 -0.50 10.19 -1.71
CA VAL A 236 -0.36 8.79 -1.34
C VAL A 236 -1.76 8.19 -1.14
N ASP A 237 -1.98 7.01 -1.73
CA ASP A 237 -3.21 6.23 -1.61
C ASP A 237 -2.89 4.77 -1.27
N ASN A 238 -3.89 3.98 -0.95
CA ASN A 238 -3.73 2.61 -0.50
C ASN A 238 -4.88 1.70 -0.92
N LEU A 239 -4.62 0.40 -0.93
CA LEU A 239 -5.66 -0.62 -1.08
C LEU A 239 -6.39 -0.81 0.25
N SER A 240 -7.55 -1.45 0.19
CA SER A 240 -8.33 -1.74 1.37
C SER A 240 -7.55 -2.58 2.39
N ALA A 241 -7.47 -2.10 3.62
CA ALA A 241 -6.90 -2.87 4.72
C ALA A 241 -7.85 -4.01 5.20
N ALA A 242 -9.14 -3.94 4.85
CA ALA A 242 -10.20 -4.74 5.47
C ALA A 242 -10.69 -5.94 4.64
N LYS A 243 -10.23 -6.07 3.39
CA LYS A 243 -10.62 -7.13 2.46
C LYS A 243 -9.52 -7.38 1.44
N ASP A 244 -9.65 -8.47 0.70
CA ASP A 244 -8.92 -8.66 -0.54
C ASP A 244 -9.23 -7.51 -1.51
N ASP A 245 -8.19 -7.00 -2.15
CA ASP A 245 -8.30 -5.85 -3.03
C ASP A 245 -7.24 -5.94 -4.13
N SER A 246 -7.55 -5.41 -5.30
CA SER A 246 -6.64 -5.35 -6.44
C SER A 246 -7.04 -4.21 -7.36
N GLN A 247 -6.03 -3.49 -7.86
CA GLN A 247 -6.25 -2.30 -8.68
C GLN A 247 -5.17 -2.19 -9.75
N ASN A 248 -5.57 -1.75 -10.93
CA ASN A 248 -4.65 -1.17 -11.90
C ASN A 248 -4.56 0.33 -11.60
N LEU A 249 -3.37 0.80 -11.25
CA LEU A 249 -3.16 2.18 -10.80
C LEU A 249 -3.12 3.12 -12.01
N PRO A 250 -3.80 4.28 -11.94
CA PRO A 250 -3.75 5.27 -13.00
C PRO A 250 -2.44 6.07 -12.96
N GLY A 251 -1.91 6.41 -14.13
CA GLY A 251 -0.74 7.28 -14.26
C GLY A 251 0.58 6.61 -13.87
N ARG A 252 1.57 7.44 -13.56
CA ARG A 252 2.91 7.03 -13.13
C ARG A 252 2.98 6.94 -11.61
N ILE A 253 3.78 6.01 -11.10
CA ILE A 253 3.88 5.69 -9.68
C ILE A 253 5.33 5.85 -9.22
N ASP A 254 5.58 6.70 -8.23
CA ASP A 254 6.93 6.92 -7.70
C ASP A 254 7.40 5.70 -6.89
N TRP A 255 6.49 5.11 -6.11
CA TRP A 255 6.78 3.96 -5.26
C TRP A 255 5.55 3.14 -4.89
N VAL A 256 5.81 1.87 -4.58
CA VAL A 256 4.86 0.91 -4.01
C VAL A 256 5.41 0.39 -2.68
N ALA A 257 4.56 0.27 -1.66
CA ALA A 257 4.91 -0.16 -0.32
C ALA A 257 4.05 -1.34 0.15
N PHE A 258 4.72 -2.42 0.52
CA PHE A 258 4.16 -3.52 1.28
C PHE A 258 4.32 -3.20 2.76
N LYS A 259 3.29 -2.53 3.31
CA LYS A 259 3.32 -2.03 4.67
C LYS A 259 2.71 -3.04 5.64
N ASN A 260 3.42 -3.24 6.74
CA ASN A 260 2.94 -3.85 7.97
C ASN A 260 2.70 -2.76 9.04
N GLN A 261 2.20 -3.11 10.23
CA GLN A 261 1.87 -2.16 11.28
C GLN A 261 3.04 -1.21 11.62
N PHE A 262 4.23 -1.76 11.89
CA PHE A 262 5.39 -0.99 12.34
C PHE A 262 6.54 -0.93 11.34
N PHE A 263 6.47 -1.70 10.25
CA PHE A 263 7.56 -1.81 9.27
C PHE A 263 6.98 -1.79 7.86
N SER A 264 7.81 -1.43 6.88
CA SER A 264 7.45 -1.48 5.47
C SER A 264 8.62 -1.96 4.63
N SER A 265 8.29 -2.70 3.58
CA SER A 265 9.13 -2.86 2.39
C SER A 265 8.60 -1.88 1.34
N VAL A 266 9.42 -0.95 0.87
CA VAL A 266 9.06 0.03 -0.16
C VAL A 266 9.98 -0.14 -1.35
N PHE A 267 9.42 -0.16 -2.55
CA PHE A 267 10.16 -0.16 -3.80
C PHE A 267 9.87 1.13 -4.56
N ILE A 268 10.94 1.84 -4.94
CA ILE A 268 10.93 3.22 -5.41
C ILE A 268 11.68 3.27 -6.74
N ALA A 269 11.13 3.97 -7.73
CA ALA A 269 11.83 4.27 -8.98
C ALA A 269 12.28 5.74 -8.99
N GLU A 270 13.50 6.00 -9.49
CA GLU A 270 13.95 7.38 -9.75
C GLU A 270 13.21 7.96 -10.97
N GLN A 271 12.86 7.12 -11.96
CA GLN A 271 12.16 7.49 -13.20
C GLN A 271 10.73 6.93 -13.28
N ASP A 272 10.07 6.80 -12.13
CA ASP A 272 8.72 6.26 -11.99
C ASP A 272 8.49 4.81 -12.49
N PHE A 273 7.35 4.27 -12.10
CA PHE A 273 6.78 3.03 -12.60
C PHE A 273 5.54 3.33 -13.46
N ASP A 274 5.37 2.58 -14.55
CA ASP A 274 4.18 2.60 -15.40
C ASP A 274 3.45 1.25 -15.38
N LYS A 275 2.20 1.25 -15.85
CA LYS A 275 1.33 0.07 -15.98
C LYS A 275 1.27 -0.76 -14.69
N VAL A 276 1.16 -0.08 -13.56
CA VAL A 276 1.23 -0.71 -12.25
C VAL A 276 -0.08 -1.41 -11.92
N SER A 277 -0.04 -2.71 -11.66
CA SER A 277 -1.12 -3.52 -11.11
C SER A 277 -0.72 -4.02 -9.74
N VAL A 278 -1.57 -3.82 -8.74
CA VAL A 278 -1.29 -4.18 -7.35
C VAL A 278 -2.39 -5.04 -6.77
N LYS A 279 -2.00 -5.90 -5.84
CA LYS A 279 -2.91 -6.84 -5.17
C LYS A 279 -2.53 -7.01 -3.71
N SER A 280 -3.57 -7.12 -2.88
CA SER A 280 -3.46 -7.44 -1.46
C SER A 280 -4.48 -8.53 -1.14
N LYS A 281 -4.01 -9.67 -0.64
CA LYS A 281 -4.85 -10.77 -0.15
C LYS A 281 -4.67 -10.94 1.35
N MET A 282 -5.75 -11.16 2.07
CA MET A 282 -5.72 -11.41 3.51
C MET A 282 -5.29 -12.84 3.81
N GLU A 283 -4.42 -12.98 4.81
CA GLU A 283 -4.06 -14.30 5.35
C GLU A 283 -5.00 -14.70 6.49
N GLN A 284 -5.00 -15.98 6.83
CA GLN A 284 -5.80 -16.50 7.93
C GLN A 284 -5.06 -16.36 9.26
N GLN A 285 -5.80 -16.01 10.32
CA GLN A 285 -5.24 -15.97 11.67
C GLN A 285 -4.62 -17.31 12.04
N GLY A 286 -3.37 -17.28 12.51
CA GLY A 286 -2.61 -18.48 12.87
C GLY A 286 -1.72 -19.03 11.76
N SER A 287 -1.75 -18.47 10.54
CA SER A 287 -0.82 -18.85 9.46
C SER A 287 0.62 -18.39 9.71
N GLY A 288 0.82 -17.42 10.60
CA GLY A 288 2.10 -16.72 10.80
C GLY A 288 2.30 -15.54 9.85
N TYR A 289 1.31 -15.23 9.01
CA TYR A 289 1.33 -14.15 8.03
C TYR A 289 0.09 -13.27 8.16
N ILE A 290 0.18 -12.03 7.68
CA ILE A 290 -0.88 -11.02 7.74
C ILE A 290 -1.54 -10.87 6.37
N LYS A 291 -0.75 -10.69 5.32
CA LYS A 291 -1.21 -10.47 3.94
C LYS A 291 -0.21 -11.01 2.93
N ASP A 292 -0.71 -11.35 1.75
CA ASP A 292 0.09 -11.60 0.56
C ASP A 292 -0.08 -10.41 -0.39
N TYR A 293 1.05 -9.73 -0.68
CA TYR A 293 1.10 -8.57 -1.54
C TYR A 293 1.81 -8.89 -2.84
N SER A 294 1.29 -8.35 -3.95
CA SER A 294 1.99 -8.38 -5.24
C SER A 294 1.83 -7.07 -6.00
N ALA A 295 2.83 -6.75 -6.80
CA ALA A 295 2.85 -5.63 -7.71
C ALA A 295 3.52 -6.05 -9.02
N GLU A 296 2.82 -5.82 -10.13
CA GLU A 296 3.33 -5.95 -11.50
C GLU A 296 3.47 -4.54 -12.08
N MET A 297 4.60 -4.20 -12.66
CA MET A 297 4.88 -2.85 -13.16
C MET A 297 5.95 -2.88 -14.24
N ASN A 298 6.23 -1.75 -14.90
CA ASN A 298 7.49 -1.55 -15.58
C ASN A 298 8.13 -0.22 -15.21
N THR A 299 9.42 -0.10 -15.48
CA THR A 299 10.18 1.15 -15.38
C THR A 299 11.14 1.26 -16.56
N PHE A 300 11.77 2.43 -16.70
CA PHE A 300 12.77 2.68 -17.73
C PHE A 300 13.90 1.65 -17.72
N PHE A 301 14.39 1.29 -18.91
CA PHE A 301 15.60 0.50 -19.07
C PHE A 301 16.33 0.85 -20.36
N ASP A 302 17.63 1.08 -20.27
CA ASP A 302 18.50 1.33 -21.44
C ASP A 302 19.34 0.08 -21.77
N PRO A 303 19.04 -0.64 -22.86
CA PRO A 303 19.83 -1.81 -23.27
C PRO A 303 21.25 -1.45 -23.73
N SER A 304 21.56 -0.17 -24.01
CA SER A 304 22.92 0.28 -24.31
C SER A 304 23.78 0.47 -23.07
N GLY A 305 23.16 0.64 -21.89
CA GLY A 305 23.83 0.81 -20.61
C GLY A 305 24.45 2.19 -20.37
N LYS A 306 24.12 3.18 -21.20
CA LYS A 306 24.58 4.56 -21.05
C LYS A 306 23.90 5.23 -19.86
N GLU A 307 22.61 4.92 -19.67
CA GLU A 307 21.80 5.40 -18.56
C GLU A 307 21.34 4.19 -17.72
N PRO A 308 21.80 4.03 -16.46
CA PRO A 308 21.32 2.95 -15.62
C PRO A 308 19.87 3.18 -15.21
N THR A 309 19.12 2.09 -15.00
CA THR A 309 17.84 2.17 -14.31
C THR A 309 18.11 2.34 -12.82
N GLU A 310 17.76 3.48 -12.24
CA GLU A 310 17.96 3.77 -10.81
C GLU A 310 16.68 3.54 -10.01
N MET A 311 16.78 2.71 -8.98
CA MET A 311 15.69 2.36 -8.06
C MET A 311 16.21 2.25 -6.63
N TYR A 312 15.29 2.16 -5.68
CA TYR A 312 15.62 2.04 -4.27
C TYR A 312 14.68 1.09 -3.56
N PHE A 313 15.22 0.35 -2.60
CA PHE A 313 14.44 -0.34 -1.59
C PHE A 313 14.56 0.36 -0.24
N TYR A 314 13.44 0.50 0.45
CA TYR A 314 13.44 0.78 1.89
C TYR A 314 12.91 -0.45 2.62
N PHE A 315 13.73 -1.05 3.48
CA PHE A 315 13.36 -2.18 4.32
C PHE A 315 13.54 -1.77 5.78
N GLY A 316 12.49 -1.23 6.41
CA GLY A 316 12.69 -0.59 7.70
C GLY A 316 11.42 -0.19 8.46
N PRO A 317 11.59 0.52 9.59
CA PRO A 317 10.50 0.92 10.47
C PRO A 317 9.64 2.04 9.87
N ASN A 318 8.38 2.11 10.28
CA ASN A 318 7.45 3.18 9.95
C ASN A 318 7.68 4.41 10.86
N HIS A 319 8.91 4.90 10.90
CA HIS A 319 9.33 6.04 11.72
C HIS A 319 9.26 7.34 10.92
N PHE A 320 8.38 8.25 11.34
CA PHE A 320 8.11 9.50 10.62
C PHE A 320 9.37 10.33 10.32
N LYS A 321 10.24 10.54 11.32
CA LYS A 321 11.46 11.35 11.16
C LYS A 321 12.49 10.67 10.25
N THR A 322 12.65 9.34 10.37
CA THR A 322 13.53 8.54 9.52
C THR A 322 13.09 8.64 8.06
N LEU A 323 11.81 8.37 7.79
CA LEU A 323 11.25 8.43 6.44
C LEU A 323 11.30 9.85 5.85
N LYS A 324 11.01 10.88 6.67
CA LYS A 324 11.10 12.30 6.24
C LYS A 324 12.53 12.75 5.96
N ALA A 325 13.53 12.13 6.59
CA ALA A 325 14.93 12.47 6.36
C ALA A 325 15.42 12.02 4.98
N LEU A 326 14.80 11.00 4.37
CA LEU A 326 15.14 10.49 3.03
C LEU A 326 14.85 11.53 1.93
N ASP A 327 13.94 12.47 2.18
CA ASP A 327 13.61 13.57 1.29
C ASP A 327 14.61 14.75 1.37
N LYS A 328 15.58 14.74 2.31
CA LYS A 328 16.53 15.85 2.46
C LYS A 328 17.48 15.92 1.26
N GLY A 329 17.57 17.11 0.65
CA GLY A 329 18.47 17.35 -0.48
C GLY A 329 17.95 16.89 -1.85
N ARG A 330 16.76 16.27 -1.93
CA ARG A 330 16.10 15.92 -3.19
C ARG A 330 15.25 17.08 -3.72
N ASP A 331 15.21 17.30 -5.02
CA ASP A 331 14.27 18.25 -5.62
C ASP A 331 12.85 17.66 -5.63
N GLU A 332 12.72 16.43 -6.12
CA GLU A 332 11.50 15.65 -6.09
C GLU A 332 11.43 14.78 -4.82
N LYS A 333 10.35 14.96 -4.05
CA LYS A 333 10.17 14.31 -2.75
C LYS A 333 9.41 13.01 -2.91
N TRP A 334 9.93 11.92 -2.35
CA TRP A 334 9.21 10.66 -2.25
C TRP A 334 8.07 10.72 -1.25
N GLU A 335 8.17 11.57 -0.23
CA GLU A 335 7.18 11.71 0.84
C GLU A 335 6.86 10.41 1.60
N LEU A 336 7.81 9.48 1.72
CA LEU A 336 7.60 8.18 2.39
C LEU A 336 7.07 8.30 3.82
N HIS A 337 7.32 9.44 4.49
CA HIS A 337 6.77 9.76 5.81
C HIS A 337 5.22 9.72 5.87
N ARG A 338 4.54 9.73 4.72
CA ARG A 338 3.09 9.54 4.58
C ARG A 338 2.61 8.11 4.86
N LEU A 339 3.50 7.11 4.82
CA LEU A 339 3.20 5.73 5.26
C LEU A 339 2.74 5.68 6.73
N VAL A 340 3.19 6.65 7.54
CA VAL A 340 2.79 6.80 8.93
C VAL A 340 1.47 7.55 9.02
N TYR A 341 0.42 6.84 9.43
CA TYR A 341 -0.88 7.47 9.70
C TYR A 341 -0.82 8.29 10.98
N LEU A 342 -0.82 9.61 10.83
CA LEU A 342 -0.80 10.57 11.94
C LEU A 342 -2.19 11.13 12.29
N GLY A 343 -3.26 10.52 11.79
CA GLY A 343 -4.63 11.02 11.96
C GLY A 343 -5.13 11.85 10.77
N TRP A 344 -6.39 12.31 10.87
CA TRP A 344 -7.00 13.24 9.92
C TRP A 344 -6.25 14.58 9.88
N PRO A 345 -6.40 15.41 8.82
CA PRO A 345 -5.49 16.53 8.53
C PRO A 345 -5.14 17.45 9.70
N LEU A 346 -6.12 17.82 10.53
CA LEU A 346 -5.87 18.66 11.72
C LEU A 346 -5.00 17.96 12.77
N ILE A 347 -5.31 16.70 13.09
CA ILE A 347 -4.56 15.91 14.07
C ILE A 347 -3.17 15.56 13.53
N ARG A 348 -3.04 15.31 12.23
CA ARG A 348 -1.75 15.11 11.57
C ARG A 348 -0.84 16.33 11.75
N TRP A 349 -1.37 17.54 11.57
CA TRP A 349 -0.61 18.77 11.81
C TRP A 349 -0.14 18.85 13.27
N ILE A 350 -1.04 18.61 14.22
CA ILE A 350 -0.69 18.59 15.66
C ILE A 350 0.38 17.54 15.94
N ASN A 351 0.23 16.33 15.41
CA ASN A 351 1.16 15.23 15.68
C ASN A 351 2.55 15.49 15.09
N GLN A 352 2.61 15.99 13.85
CA GLN A 352 3.85 16.28 13.15
C GLN A 352 4.66 17.40 13.83
N PHE A 353 3.99 18.47 14.25
CA PHE A 353 4.70 19.66 14.75
C PHE A 353 4.81 19.70 16.28
N ILE A 354 3.82 19.15 17.00
CA ILE A 354 3.76 19.23 18.45
C ILE A 354 4.06 17.86 19.06
N THR A 355 3.21 16.85 18.85
CA THR A 355 3.25 15.58 19.60
C THR A 355 4.61 14.88 19.47
N ILE A 356 5.11 14.68 18.25
CA ILE A 356 6.39 13.99 18.03
C ILE A 356 7.56 14.77 18.63
N ASN A 357 7.59 16.09 18.49
CA ASN A 357 8.71 16.89 19.00
C ASN A 357 8.70 16.97 20.54
N VAL A 358 7.53 17.09 21.16
CA VAL A 358 7.40 17.04 22.62
C VAL A 358 7.77 15.65 23.15
N PHE A 359 7.33 14.59 22.46
CA PHE A 359 7.69 13.22 22.83
C PHE A 359 9.20 12.98 22.79
N ASP A 360 9.88 13.41 21.72
CA ASP A 360 11.33 13.27 21.59
C ASP A 360 12.09 14.10 22.63
N TRP A 361 11.61 15.32 22.91
CA TRP A 361 12.19 16.18 23.94
C TRP A 361 12.10 15.55 25.34
N LEU A 362 10.94 14.98 25.68
CA LEU A 362 10.73 14.27 26.96
C LEU A 362 11.55 12.98 27.03
N SER A 363 11.61 12.22 25.93
CA SER A 363 12.38 10.97 25.86
C SER A 363 13.88 11.24 25.96
N GLY A 364 14.36 12.37 25.46
CA GLY A 364 15.75 12.83 25.58
C GLY A 364 16.22 13.08 27.01
N TRP A 365 15.31 13.18 27.99
CA TRP A 365 15.65 13.30 29.41
C TRP A 365 15.98 11.96 30.07
N GLY A 366 15.94 10.85 29.32
CA GLY A 366 16.17 9.51 29.87
C GLY A 366 14.99 8.98 30.69
N LEU A 367 13.80 9.59 30.55
CA LEU A 367 12.58 9.12 31.19
C LEU A 367 12.11 7.80 30.59
N SER A 368 11.50 6.94 31.40
CA SER A 368 10.85 5.73 30.87
C SER A 368 9.64 6.09 30.00
N MET A 369 9.36 5.28 28.99
CA MET A 369 8.28 5.53 28.03
C MET A 369 6.91 5.75 28.71
N GLY A 370 6.62 5.02 29.79
CA GLY A 370 5.39 5.20 30.56
C GLY A 370 5.29 6.58 31.24
N ILE A 371 6.40 7.12 31.74
CA ILE A 371 6.43 8.47 32.35
C ILE A 371 6.28 9.54 31.27
N VAL A 372 6.95 9.36 30.12
CA VAL A 372 6.81 10.28 28.98
C VAL A 372 5.35 10.37 28.55
N LEU A 373 4.67 9.24 28.39
CA LEU A 373 3.24 9.20 28.02
C LEU A 373 2.34 9.83 29.09
N LEU A 374 2.63 9.63 30.37
CA LEU A 374 1.90 10.26 31.47
C LEU A 374 2.03 11.79 31.42
N ILE A 375 3.25 12.31 31.27
CA ILE A 375 3.50 13.75 31.18
C ILE A 375 2.81 14.33 29.94
N LEU A 376 2.96 13.69 28.79
CA LEU A 376 2.31 14.11 27.55
C LEU A 376 0.78 14.18 27.71
N THR A 377 0.19 13.17 28.36
CA THR A 377 -1.25 13.13 28.63
C THR A 377 -1.69 14.28 29.54
N ILE A 378 -0.92 14.59 30.58
CA ILE A 378 -1.18 15.73 31.47
C ILE A 378 -1.09 17.04 30.69
N MET A 379 -0.05 17.23 29.87
CA MET A 379 0.12 18.43 29.04
C MET A 379 -1.09 18.65 28.11
N VAL A 380 -1.52 17.60 27.42
CA VAL A 380 -2.72 17.67 26.56
C VAL A 380 -3.96 18.02 27.39
N LYS A 381 -4.17 17.37 28.54
CA LYS A 381 -5.30 17.65 29.43
C LYS A 381 -5.32 19.10 29.93
N VAL A 382 -4.16 19.66 30.29
CA VAL A 382 -4.04 21.06 30.71
C VAL A 382 -4.36 22.01 29.55
N LEU A 383 -3.85 21.71 28.35
CA LEU A 383 -4.10 22.52 27.16
C LEU A 383 -5.59 22.54 26.78
N VAL A 384 -6.28 21.40 26.84
CA VAL A 384 -7.72 21.31 26.55
C VAL A 384 -8.61 21.61 27.77
N TYR A 385 -8.03 21.89 28.94
CA TYR A 385 -8.78 22.14 30.17
C TYR A 385 -9.80 23.29 30.03
N PRO A 386 -9.48 24.46 29.44
CA PRO A 386 -10.45 25.54 29.28
C PRO A 386 -11.66 25.14 28.42
N ALA A 387 -11.43 24.33 27.38
CA ALA A 387 -12.48 23.83 26.51
C ALA A 387 -13.34 22.77 27.23
N THR A 388 -12.70 21.81 27.90
CA THR A 388 -13.42 20.78 28.66
C THR A 388 -14.22 21.35 29.83
N TRP A 389 -13.72 22.40 30.49
CA TRP A 389 -14.45 23.13 31.53
C TRP A 389 -15.71 23.79 30.98
N LYS A 390 -15.63 24.46 29.82
CA LYS A 390 -16.81 25.04 29.15
C LYS A 390 -17.85 23.96 28.82
N THR A 391 -17.43 22.83 28.27
CA THR A 391 -18.32 21.70 27.95
C THR A 391 -18.96 21.10 29.20
N TYR A 392 -18.19 20.97 30.29
CA TYR A 392 -18.71 20.48 31.57
C TYR A 392 -19.76 21.44 32.15
N MET A 393 -19.48 22.74 32.12
CA MET A 393 -20.42 23.77 32.57
C MET A 393 -21.71 23.76 31.74
N SER A 394 -21.61 23.65 30.40
CA SER A 394 -22.78 23.53 29.51
C SER A 394 -23.62 22.29 29.84
N SER A 395 -22.97 21.14 30.06
CA SER A 395 -23.62 19.89 30.45
C SER A 395 -24.30 19.96 31.82
N ALA A 396 -23.66 20.61 32.80
CA ALA A 396 -24.23 20.83 34.12
C ALA A 396 -25.48 21.71 34.06
N LYS A 397 -25.44 22.81 33.29
CA LYS A 397 -26.61 23.66 33.03
C LYS A 397 -27.74 22.85 32.36
N MET A 398 -27.43 22.03 31.37
CA MET A 398 -28.43 21.19 30.70
C MET A 398 -29.11 20.19 31.65
N ARG A 399 -28.37 19.64 32.63
CA ARG A 399 -28.95 18.80 33.68
C ARG A 399 -29.91 19.57 34.59
N VAL A 400 -29.60 20.83 34.91
CA VAL A 400 -30.49 21.73 35.68
C VAL A 400 -31.74 22.10 34.87
N LEU A 401 -31.64 22.20 33.54
CA LEU A 401 -32.78 22.53 32.66
C LEU A 401 -33.69 21.35 32.35
N LYS A 402 -33.22 20.10 32.51
CA LYS A 402 -34.00 18.88 32.26
C LYS A 402 -35.43 18.91 32.84
N PRO A 403 -35.67 19.25 34.12
CA PRO A 403 -37.04 19.32 34.66
C PRO A 403 -37.93 20.33 33.93
N LYS A 404 -37.39 21.50 33.55
CA LYS A 404 -38.12 22.52 32.79
C LYS A 404 -38.42 22.08 31.36
N ILE A 405 -37.49 21.35 30.74
CA ILE A 405 -37.69 20.74 29.43
C ILE A 405 -38.80 19.68 29.50
N ASP A 406 -38.84 18.89 30.58
CA ASP A 406 -39.89 17.89 30.79
C ASP A 406 -41.27 18.55 31.03
N GLU A 407 -41.32 19.72 31.65
CA GLU A 407 -42.54 20.53 31.75
C GLU A 407 -43.01 21.03 30.36
N ILE A 408 -42.10 21.55 29.53
CA ILE A 408 -42.40 21.94 28.14
C ILE A 408 -42.87 20.72 27.33
N ASN A 409 -42.24 19.57 27.51
CA ASN A 409 -42.63 18.31 26.86
C ASN A 409 -44.06 17.89 27.24
N LYS A 410 -44.45 18.08 28.52
CA LYS A 410 -45.81 17.79 29.01
C LYS A 410 -46.84 18.82 28.53
N LYS A 411 -46.43 20.09 28.37
CA LYS A 411 -47.28 21.19 27.88
C LYS A 411 -47.61 21.04 26.38
N TYR A 412 -46.71 20.45 25.60
CA TYR A 412 -46.87 20.20 24.16
C TYR A 412 -46.64 18.72 23.78
N PRO A 413 -47.59 17.82 24.09
CA PRO A 413 -47.44 16.39 23.83
C PRO A 413 -47.81 15.98 22.38
N LYS A 414 -48.51 16.83 21.63
CA LYS A 414 -48.98 16.54 20.27
C LYS A 414 -47.89 16.84 19.23
N GLN A 415 -47.82 16.03 18.17
CA GLN A 415 -46.89 16.24 17.06
C GLN A 415 -47.13 17.57 16.31
N GLU A 416 -48.38 18.05 16.27
CA GLU A 416 -48.75 19.33 15.64
C GLU A 416 -48.07 20.55 16.32
N ASP A 417 -47.71 20.43 17.60
CA ASP A 417 -47.03 21.49 18.36
C ASP A 417 -45.50 21.33 18.38
N ALA A 418 -44.93 20.39 17.60
CA ALA A 418 -43.50 20.10 17.59
C ALA A 418 -42.62 21.33 17.31
N MET A 419 -43.07 22.23 16.42
CA MET A 419 -42.35 23.48 16.13
C MET A 419 -42.36 24.44 17.32
N LYS A 420 -43.51 24.64 17.98
CA LYS A 420 -43.62 25.52 19.16
C LYS A 420 -42.80 24.97 20.33
N LYS A 421 -42.86 23.65 20.52
CA LYS A 421 -42.05 22.93 21.50
C LYS A 421 -40.55 23.14 21.26
N GLN A 422 -40.08 22.97 20.02
CA GLN A 422 -38.67 23.21 19.68
C GLN A 422 -38.27 24.68 19.92
N GLN A 423 -39.15 25.63 19.59
CA GLN A 423 -38.91 27.05 19.81
C GLN A 423 -38.82 27.40 21.31
N GLU A 424 -39.70 26.85 22.16
CA GLU A 424 -39.69 27.11 23.60
C GLU A 424 -38.49 26.46 24.29
N VAL A 425 -38.08 25.25 23.86
CA VAL A 425 -36.84 24.60 24.31
C VAL A 425 -35.60 25.42 23.91
N MET A 426 -35.53 25.92 22.67
CA MET A 426 -34.40 26.75 22.22
C MET A 426 -34.35 28.10 22.95
N SER A 427 -35.49 28.72 23.21
CA SER A 427 -35.59 29.94 24.02
C SER A 427 -35.06 29.69 25.44
N LEU A 428 -35.44 28.56 26.05
CA LEU A 428 -34.94 28.14 27.35
C LEU A 428 -33.41 27.92 27.33
N TYR A 429 -32.85 27.26 26.32
CA TYR A 429 -31.40 27.10 26.21
C TYR A 429 -30.66 28.43 26.06
N SER A 430 -31.19 29.33 25.24
CA SER A 430 -30.62 30.66 25.03
C SER A 430 -30.65 31.51 26.31
N GLN A 431 -31.73 31.47 27.08
CA GLN A 431 -31.86 32.23 28.33
C GLN A 431 -30.83 31.82 29.39
N TYR A 432 -30.45 30.53 29.41
CA TYR A 432 -29.51 29.99 30.39
C TYR A 432 -28.05 29.92 29.87
N GLY A 433 -27.81 30.41 28.66
CA GLY A 433 -26.50 30.42 28.02
C GLY A 433 -25.92 29.01 27.92
N VAL A 434 -26.76 28.06 27.50
CA VAL A 434 -26.37 26.70 27.13
C VAL A 434 -26.18 26.71 25.61
N SER A 435 -24.92 26.64 25.20
CA SER A 435 -24.49 26.47 23.80
C SER A 435 -23.73 25.18 23.66
#